data_AF-A0A7I7SN09-F1
#
_entry.id   AF-A0A7I7SN09-F1
#
_cell.length_a   1.000
_cell.length_b   1.000
_cell.length_c   1.000
_cell.angle_alpha   90.00
_cell.angle_beta   90.00
_cell.angle_gamma   90.00
#
_symmetry.space_group_name_H-M   'P 1'
#
loop_
_entity.id
_entity.type
_entity.pdbx_description
1 polymer ?
#
loop_
_entity_poly.entity_id
_entity_poly.type
_entity_poly.pdbx_seq_one_letter_code
_entity_poly.pdbx_strand_id
1 'polypeptide(L)'
;MTGAPTACPYCGAGLDGSGTCARCGGVTTPIALTGWRPDPTGRHEGRYYVAGRPTQRVRNGRAESSDPTGGQMLPAYVHVPAPRSSIRSTWLATGVTTAVIVMAGAVLGALLWAHHGPGRPPDLDYVQALETAGVMNQFTSQANAVAHGHDVCTQLEHGGPQQGLLADRIAVDAFCPQFNQGFRILESAKISGIFVLTDSVGTGAVEVSGQTCHGTDGYADVGSSTPVTVKNGKGEVLTSTSLGPGTGDSGTCTFSFTFPITEGQDVYVVSVGRRGEFSYSFEQLRSHGVQVRLGR
;
A
#
# COMPACT_ATOMS: atom_id res chain seq x y z
N MET A 1 43.51 -9.14 -19.37
CA MET A 1 42.06 -9.43 -19.46
C MET A 1 41.89 -10.44 -20.58
N THR A 2 41.49 -11.65 -20.23
CA THR A 2 41.38 -12.80 -21.14
C THR A 2 40.40 -12.50 -22.26
N GLY A 3 40.89 -12.49 -23.51
CA GLY A 3 40.04 -12.30 -24.69
C GLY A 3 38.92 -13.33 -24.74
N ALA A 4 37.72 -12.91 -25.14
CA ALA A 4 36.59 -13.82 -25.29
C ALA A 4 36.96 -14.96 -26.26
N PRO A 5 36.59 -16.23 -25.94
CA PRO A 5 36.92 -17.36 -26.79
C PRO A 5 36.26 -17.18 -28.16
N THR A 6 37.04 -17.28 -29.23
CA THR A 6 36.55 -17.18 -30.62
C THR A 6 35.97 -18.50 -31.15
N ALA A 7 36.14 -19.60 -30.42
CA ALA A 7 35.69 -20.93 -30.79
C ALA A 7 34.92 -21.61 -29.64
N CYS A 8 33.92 -22.40 -30.01
CA CYS A 8 33.10 -23.19 -29.10
C CYS A 8 33.95 -24.27 -28.41
N PRO A 9 33.99 -24.33 -27.07
CA PRO A 9 34.79 -25.32 -26.34
C PRO A 9 34.28 -26.76 -26.51
N TYR A 10 33.06 -26.93 -27.00
CA TYR A 10 32.42 -28.25 -27.14
C TYR A 10 32.68 -28.90 -28.51
N CYS A 11 32.74 -28.12 -29.59
CA CYS A 11 32.84 -28.64 -30.95
C CYS A 11 33.85 -27.93 -31.84
N GLY A 12 34.53 -26.88 -31.35
CA GLY A 12 35.52 -26.10 -32.10
C GLY A 12 34.94 -25.17 -33.18
N ALA A 13 33.62 -25.11 -33.38
CA ALA A 13 33.01 -24.20 -34.33
C ALA A 13 33.08 -22.73 -33.87
N GLY A 14 33.07 -21.79 -34.83
CA GLY A 14 33.06 -20.35 -34.52
C GLY A 14 31.84 -19.93 -33.69
N LEU A 15 32.03 -18.96 -32.79
CA LEU A 15 30.96 -18.32 -32.04
C LEU A 15 30.48 -17.06 -32.74
N ASP A 16 29.18 -16.78 -32.67
CA ASP A 16 28.66 -15.49 -33.10
C ASP A 16 28.97 -14.38 -32.08
N GLY A 17 28.61 -13.13 -32.40
CA GLY A 17 28.87 -11.96 -31.54
C GLY A 17 28.17 -12.01 -30.17
N SER A 18 27.26 -12.95 -29.95
CA SER A 18 26.60 -13.20 -28.66
C SER A 18 27.24 -14.32 -27.84
N GLY A 19 28.31 -14.96 -28.36
CA GLY A 19 28.92 -16.13 -27.74
C GLY A 19 28.12 -17.41 -27.95
N THR A 20 27.27 -17.45 -28.97
CA THR A 20 26.42 -18.61 -29.28
C THR A 20 27.01 -19.42 -30.42
N CYS A 21 27.09 -20.73 -30.22
CA CYS A 21 27.50 -21.68 -31.26
C CYS A 21 26.25 -22.16 -32.01
N ALA A 22 26.23 -22.06 -33.34
CA ALA A 22 25.14 -22.58 -34.17
C ALA A 22 24.90 -24.10 -33.98
N ARG A 23 25.91 -24.85 -33.54
CA ARG A 23 25.81 -26.31 -33.30
C ARG A 23 25.51 -26.67 -31.86
N CYS A 24 26.02 -25.89 -30.89
CA CYS A 24 26.01 -26.27 -29.47
C CYS A 24 25.22 -25.29 -28.58
N GLY A 25 24.70 -24.19 -29.12
CA GLY A 25 23.98 -23.16 -28.37
C GLY A 25 24.89 -22.18 -27.64
N GLY A 26 24.29 -21.39 -26.75
CA GLY A 26 24.95 -20.32 -25.99
C GLY A 26 26.06 -20.85 -25.08
N VAL A 27 27.30 -20.38 -25.30
CA VAL A 27 28.48 -20.78 -24.50
C VAL A 27 28.58 -19.98 -23.21
N THR A 28 27.88 -18.85 -23.13
CA THR A 28 27.84 -17.93 -21.97
C THR A 28 26.56 -18.04 -21.14
N THR A 29 25.61 -18.91 -21.52
CA THR A 29 24.37 -19.08 -20.78
C THR A 29 24.65 -19.77 -19.44
N PRO A 30 24.25 -19.19 -18.29
CA PRO A 30 24.42 -19.84 -16.98
C PRO A 30 23.65 -21.17 -16.96
N ILE A 31 24.35 -22.30 -17.07
CA ILE A 31 23.67 -23.59 -17.14
C ILE A 31 23.27 -24.02 -15.73
N ALA A 32 21.96 -24.08 -15.46
CA ALA A 32 21.40 -24.54 -14.18
C ALA A 32 22.06 -25.85 -13.73
N LEU A 33 22.73 -25.85 -12.57
CA LEU A 33 23.56 -26.96 -12.09
C LEU A 33 22.81 -28.30 -12.00
N THR A 34 21.49 -28.27 -11.83
CA THR A 34 20.64 -29.45 -11.81
C THR A 34 19.61 -29.37 -12.93
N GLY A 35 19.40 -30.46 -13.67
CA GLY A 35 18.40 -30.54 -14.73
C GLY A 35 18.81 -31.41 -15.92
N TRP A 36 17.91 -31.51 -16.90
CA TRP A 36 18.14 -32.23 -18.14
C TRP A 36 19.03 -31.44 -19.09
N ARG A 37 20.06 -32.09 -19.64
CA ARG A 37 20.96 -31.54 -20.66
C ARG A 37 21.15 -32.55 -21.80
N PRO A 38 21.61 -32.13 -23.00
CA PRO A 38 21.99 -33.09 -24.04
C PRO A 38 22.96 -34.13 -23.51
N ASP A 39 22.75 -35.41 -23.81
CA ASP A 39 23.61 -36.49 -23.32
C ASP A 39 25.00 -36.39 -23.98
N PRO A 40 26.09 -36.15 -23.21
CA PRO A 40 27.42 -36.04 -23.80
C PRO A 40 27.91 -37.33 -24.46
N THR A 41 27.32 -38.48 -24.13
CA THR A 41 27.67 -39.77 -24.76
C THR A 41 27.01 -39.95 -26.12
N GLY A 42 26.02 -39.13 -26.47
CA GLY A 42 25.24 -39.26 -27.71
C GLY A 42 24.36 -40.50 -27.80
N ARG A 43 24.22 -41.28 -26.72
CA ARG A 43 23.42 -42.52 -26.67
C ARG A 43 21.92 -42.25 -26.48
N HIS A 44 21.60 -41.11 -25.89
CA HIS A 44 20.24 -40.65 -25.59
C HIS A 44 20.08 -39.17 -25.93
N GLU A 45 18.85 -38.68 -26.04
CA GLU A 45 18.58 -37.26 -26.33
C GLU A 45 18.97 -36.35 -25.16
N GLY A 46 18.84 -36.83 -23.92
CA GLY A 46 19.25 -36.06 -22.75
C GLY A 46 19.71 -36.92 -21.57
N ARG A 47 20.59 -36.35 -20.75
CA ARG A 47 21.09 -36.88 -19.49
C ARG A 47 20.79 -35.92 -18.35
N TYR A 48 20.41 -36.45 -17.21
CA TYR A 48 20.09 -35.64 -16.03
C TYR A 48 21.38 -35.32 -15.25
N TYR A 49 21.53 -34.05 -14.87
CA TYR A 49 22.63 -33.54 -14.05
C TYR A 49 22.14 -33.17 -12.66
N VAL A 50 22.97 -33.42 -11.66
CA VAL A 50 22.75 -33.00 -10.26
C VAL A 50 23.99 -32.25 -9.79
N ALA A 51 23.82 -31.00 -9.36
CA ALA A 51 24.91 -30.16 -8.89
C ALA A 51 26.12 -30.10 -9.86
N GLY A 52 25.85 -30.09 -11.16
CA GLY A 52 26.84 -30.05 -12.24
C GLY A 52 27.42 -31.42 -12.64
N ARG A 53 27.03 -32.51 -11.96
CA ARG A 53 27.55 -33.86 -12.24
C ARG A 53 26.56 -34.71 -13.03
N PRO A 54 27.01 -35.46 -14.06
CA PRO A 54 26.14 -36.31 -14.85
C PRO A 54 25.69 -37.54 -14.06
N THR A 55 24.47 -38.00 -14.32
CA THR A 55 23.90 -39.20 -13.69
C THR A 55 23.62 -40.29 -14.73
N GLN A 56 23.20 -41.47 -14.26
CA GLN A 56 22.71 -42.55 -15.13
C GLN A 56 21.31 -42.32 -15.70
N ARG A 57 20.57 -41.31 -15.23
CA ARG A 57 19.23 -41.02 -15.75
C ARG A 57 19.34 -40.36 -17.12
N VAL A 58 18.68 -40.97 -18.09
CA VAL A 58 18.66 -40.53 -19.49
C VAL A 58 17.22 -40.42 -19.98
N ARG A 59 17.00 -39.69 -21.07
CA ARG A 59 15.69 -39.57 -21.71
C ARG A 59 15.80 -39.56 -23.23
N ASN A 60 14.77 -40.10 -23.88
CA ASN A 60 14.47 -39.94 -25.30
C ASN A 60 13.03 -39.39 -25.40
N GLY A 61 12.87 -38.15 -25.85
CA GLY A 61 11.62 -37.41 -25.78
C GLY A 61 11.12 -37.27 -24.34
N ARG A 62 9.94 -37.83 -24.07
CA ARG A 62 9.31 -37.88 -22.73
C ARG A 62 9.61 -39.18 -21.96
N ALA A 63 10.24 -40.17 -22.59
CA ALA A 63 10.54 -41.45 -21.95
C ALA A 63 11.87 -41.37 -21.19
N GLU A 64 11.83 -41.63 -19.88
CA GLU A 64 13.01 -41.67 -19.02
C GLU A 64 13.46 -43.11 -18.76
N SER A 65 14.77 -43.33 -18.74
CA SER A 65 15.37 -44.63 -18.42
C SER A 65 16.71 -44.44 -17.69
N SER A 66 17.41 -45.55 -17.45
CA SER A 66 18.73 -45.57 -16.82
C SER A 66 19.75 -46.19 -17.77
N ASP A 67 20.86 -45.49 -18.01
CA ASP A 67 22.01 -45.94 -18.79
C ASP A 67 23.28 -45.88 -17.92
N PRO A 68 23.52 -46.92 -17.10
CA PRO A 68 24.71 -47.01 -16.25
C PRO A 68 26.00 -47.07 -17.08
N THR A 69 25.96 -47.75 -18.22
CA THR A 69 27.11 -47.91 -19.13
C THR A 69 27.57 -46.57 -19.68
N GLY A 70 26.66 -45.75 -20.23
CA GLY A 70 27.03 -44.39 -20.67
C GLY A 70 27.39 -43.46 -19.51
N GLY A 71 26.77 -43.64 -18.33
CA GLY A 71 27.16 -42.91 -17.12
C GLY A 71 28.63 -43.11 -16.75
N GLN A 72 29.11 -44.36 -16.78
CA GLN A 72 30.51 -44.71 -16.47
C GLN A 72 31.53 -44.13 -17.45
N MET A 73 31.12 -43.74 -18.66
CA MET A 73 31.99 -43.09 -19.65
C MET A 73 32.26 -41.61 -19.32
N LEU A 74 31.53 -41.01 -18.37
CA LEU A 74 31.60 -39.58 -18.08
C LEU A 74 32.45 -39.28 -16.83
N PRO A 75 33.28 -38.22 -16.86
CA PRO A 75 34.04 -37.80 -15.70
C PRO A 75 33.12 -37.34 -14.58
N ALA A 76 33.46 -37.71 -13.34
CA ALA A 76 32.74 -37.34 -12.12
C ALA A 76 31.23 -37.74 -12.11
N TYR A 77 30.86 -38.83 -12.79
CA TYR A 77 29.49 -39.34 -12.79
C TYR A 77 29.04 -39.76 -11.38
N VAL A 78 27.72 -39.61 -11.12
CA VAL A 78 27.10 -40.00 -9.84
C VAL A 78 26.00 -41.02 -10.11
N HIS A 79 26.05 -42.14 -9.40
CA HIS A 79 24.98 -43.14 -9.42
C HIS A 79 23.78 -42.61 -8.62
N VAL A 80 22.65 -42.40 -9.29
CA VAL A 80 21.39 -41.99 -8.64
C VAL A 80 20.42 -43.15 -8.72
N PRO A 81 20.06 -43.80 -7.59
CA PRO A 81 19.15 -44.93 -7.59
C PRO A 81 17.86 -44.58 -8.33
N ALA A 82 17.41 -45.45 -9.24
CA ALA A 82 16.10 -45.28 -9.85
C ALA A 82 15.03 -45.30 -8.74
N PRO A 83 13.99 -44.45 -8.81
CA PRO A 83 12.82 -44.63 -7.95
C PRO A 83 12.30 -46.05 -8.21
N ARG A 84 12.27 -46.89 -7.18
CA ARG A 84 11.77 -48.27 -7.28
C ARG A 84 10.27 -48.20 -7.58
N SER A 85 9.90 -48.20 -8.85
CA SER A 85 8.52 -48.46 -9.28
C SER A 85 8.28 -49.97 -9.22
N SER A 86 8.12 -50.52 -8.01
CA SER A 86 7.62 -51.88 -7.85
C SER A 86 6.10 -51.85 -7.87
N ILE A 87 5.52 -51.72 -9.06
CA ILE A 87 4.15 -52.17 -9.30
C ILE A 87 4.25 -53.68 -9.58
N ARG A 88 4.11 -54.48 -8.52
CA ARG A 88 3.61 -55.85 -8.63
C ARG A 88 2.55 -56.05 -7.56
N SER A 89 1.34 -56.27 -8.06
CA SER A 89 0.17 -56.74 -7.35
C SER A 89 0.49 -58.00 -6.54
N THR A 90 0.22 -57.95 -5.24
CA THR A 90 -0.28 -59.13 -4.54
C THR A 90 -1.30 -58.66 -3.51
N TRP A 91 -2.47 -59.25 -3.64
CA TRP A 91 -3.64 -59.05 -2.81
C TRP A 91 -3.40 -59.49 -1.37
N LEU A 92 -4.22 -58.92 -0.48
CA LEU A 92 -4.51 -59.27 0.91
C LEU A 92 -3.69 -58.53 2.00
N ALA A 93 -4.48 -57.92 2.90
CA ALA A 93 -4.15 -57.34 4.19
C ALA A 93 -3.43 -55.99 4.20
N THR A 94 -4.20 -54.89 4.33
CA THR A 94 -4.06 -53.87 5.41
C THR A 94 -5.00 -52.69 5.16
N GLY A 95 -6.23 -52.78 5.67
CA GLY A 95 -7.25 -51.71 5.60
C GLY A 95 -6.99 -50.49 6.52
N VAL A 96 -5.74 -50.17 6.83
CA VAL A 96 -5.39 -49.11 7.81
C VAL A 96 -4.54 -47.99 7.19
N THR A 97 -3.79 -48.23 6.11
CA THR A 97 -2.90 -47.22 5.51
C THR A 97 -3.55 -46.33 4.45
N THR A 98 -4.63 -46.78 3.81
CA THR A 98 -5.43 -45.93 2.89
C THR A 98 -6.13 -44.79 3.62
N ALA A 99 -6.52 -44.99 4.89
CA ALA A 99 -7.11 -43.94 5.71
C ALA A 99 -6.13 -42.78 5.92
N VAL A 100 -4.84 -43.04 6.21
CA VAL A 100 -3.87 -41.98 6.51
C VAL A 100 -3.52 -41.12 5.29
N ILE A 101 -3.43 -41.70 4.10
CA ILE A 101 -3.11 -40.95 2.87
C ILE A 101 -4.31 -40.15 2.38
N VAL A 102 -5.53 -40.70 2.48
CA VAL A 102 -6.76 -39.95 2.21
C VAL A 102 -6.92 -38.82 3.23
N MET A 103 -6.61 -39.05 4.50
CA MET A 103 -6.64 -38.01 5.53
C MET A 103 -5.56 -36.94 5.29
N ALA A 104 -4.33 -37.30 4.92
CA ALA A 104 -3.29 -36.33 4.62
C ALA A 104 -3.58 -35.52 3.34
N GLY A 105 -4.11 -36.16 2.30
CA GLY A 105 -4.57 -35.51 1.09
C GLY A 105 -5.78 -34.61 1.33
N ALA A 106 -6.71 -35.03 2.19
CA ALA A 106 -7.84 -34.21 2.64
C ALA A 106 -7.40 -33.05 3.52
N VAL A 107 -6.39 -33.22 4.37
CA VAL A 107 -5.81 -32.15 5.20
C VAL A 107 -5.06 -31.14 4.33
N LEU A 108 -4.23 -31.58 3.39
CA LEU A 108 -3.55 -30.70 2.44
C LEU A 108 -4.55 -30.00 1.50
N GLY A 109 -5.57 -30.72 1.03
CA GLY A 109 -6.67 -30.16 0.26
C GLY A 109 -7.48 -29.13 1.07
N ALA A 110 -7.78 -29.41 2.33
CA ALA A 110 -8.47 -28.50 3.24
C ALA A 110 -7.62 -27.27 3.59
N LEU A 111 -6.30 -27.41 3.75
CA LEU A 111 -5.40 -26.29 4.00
C LEU A 111 -5.27 -25.39 2.77
N LEU A 112 -5.16 -25.95 1.57
CA LEU A 112 -5.14 -25.18 0.33
C LEU A 112 -6.49 -24.52 0.05
N TRP A 113 -7.60 -25.22 0.35
CA TRP A 113 -8.95 -24.67 0.21
C TRP A 113 -9.33 -23.69 1.32
N ALA A 114 -8.71 -23.74 2.50
CA ALA A 114 -8.82 -22.69 3.51
C ALA A 114 -8.02 -21.44 3.12
N HIS A 115 -6.88 -21.59 2.45
CA HIS A 115 -6.12 -20.48 1.89
C HIS A 115 -6.77 -19.85 0.65
N HIS A 116 -7.55 -20.62 -0.12
CA HIS A 116 -8.27 -20.17 -1.32
C HIS A 116 -9.79 -20.20 -1.12
N GLY A 117 -10.24 -20.24 0.13
CA GLY A 117 -11.67 -20.22 0.43
C GLY A 117 -12.26 -18.96 -0.19
N PRO A 118 -13.55 -18.97 -0.59
CA PRO A 118 -14.19 -17.72 -0.98
C PRO A 118 -13.96 -16.75 0.16
N GLY A 119 -13.12 -15.74 -0.09
CA GLY A 119 -12.84 -14.69 0.88
C GLY A 119 -14.16 -14.17 1.38
N ARG A 120 -14.21 -13.74 2.64
CA ARG A 120 -15.39 -13.05 3.12
C ARG A 120 -15.72 -11.93 2.11
N PRO A 121 -17.01 -11.69 1.79
CA PRO A 121 -17.37 -10.60 0.88
C PRO A 121 -16.58 -9.33 1.24
N PRO A 122 -15.95 -8.66 0.26
CA PRO A 122 -15.05 -7.55 0.53
C PRO A 122 -15.75 -6.44 1.32
N ASP A 123 -17.07 -6.28 1.14
CA ASP A 123 -17.91 -5.35 1.91
C ASP A 123 -17.85 -5.61 3.42
N LEU A 124 -17.86 -6.88 3.85
CA LEU A 124 -17.82 -7.24 5.27
C LEU A 124 -16.43 -7.02 5.87
N ASP A 125 -15.38 -7.36 5.12
CA ASP A 125 -14.00 -7.13 5.55
C ASP A 125 -13.70 -5.62 5.63
N TYR A 126 -14.21 -4.84 4.68
CA TYR A 126 -14.15 -3.39 4.67
C TYR A 126 -14.83 -2.78 5.90
N VAL A 127 -16.08 -3.15 6.18
CA VAL A 127 -16.81 -2.63 7.37
C VAL A 127 -16.08 -3.01 8.65
N GLN A 128 -15.59 -4.25 8.77
CA GLN A 128 -14.81 -4.67 9.93
C GLN A 128 -13.50 -3.86 10.07
N ALA A 129 -12.84 -3.53 8.96
CA ALA A 129 -11.64 -2.70 8.97
C ALA A 129 -11.95 -1.26 9.42
N LEU A 130 -13.06 -0.68 8.99
CA LEU A 130 -13.51 0.65 9.47
C LEU A 130 -13.82 0.67 10.97
N GLU A 131 -14.48 -0.37 11.48
CA GLU A 131 -14.76 -0.53 12.91
C GLU A 131 -13.46 -0.66 13.71
N THR A 132 -12.53 -1.49 13.24
CA THR A 132 -11.22 -1.70 13.88
C THR A 132 -10.38 -0.43 13.88
N ALA A 133 -10.44 0.35 12.81
CA ALA A 133 -9.76 1.65 12.69
C ALA A 133 -10.48 2.78 13.46
N GLY A 134 -11.67 2.52 14.02
CA GLY A 134 -12.44 3.50 14.78
C GLY A 134 -13.02 4.65 13.95
N VAL A 135 -13.11 4.49 12.62
CA VAL A 135 -13.60 5.53 11.69
C VAL A 135 -15.04 5.30 11.24
N MET A 136 -15.67 4.22 11.69
CA MET A 136 -17.06 3.89 11.36
C MET A 136 -18.07 4.98 11.79
N ASN A 137 -17.72 5.77 12.81
CA ASN A 137 -18.52 6.90 13.30
C ASN A 137 -18.65 8.07 12.29
N GLN A 138 -17.87 8.07 11.21
CA GLN A 138 -17.98 9.04 10.12
C GLN A 138 -19.17 8.75 9.19
N PHE A 139 -19.73 7.54 9.29
CA PHE A 139 -20.82 7.07 8.44
C PHE A 139 -22.11 6.93 9.23
N THR A 140 -23.23 7.16 8.56
CA THR A 140 -24.56 7.04 9.17
C THR A 140 -25.01 5.59 9.36
N SER A 141 -24.44 4.66 8.58
CA SER A 141 -24.72 3.22 8.63
C SER A 141 -23.64 2.43 7.90
N GLN A 142 -23.57 1.11 8.13
CA GLN A 142 -22.68 0.21 7.37
C GLN A 142 -22.96 0.24 5.87
N ALA A 143 -24.23 0.31 5.46
CA ALA A 143 -24.61 0.42 4.05
C ALA A 143 -24.09 1.73 3.42
N ASN A 144 -24.17 2.84 4.14
CA ASN A 144 -23.62 4.12 3.71
C ASN A 144 -22.09 4.07 3.59
N ALA A 145 -21.40 3.42 4.52
CA ALA A 145 -19.96 3.23 4.46
C ALA A 145 -19.52 2.40 3.25
N VAL A 146 -20.22 1.29 2.96
CA VAL A 146 -19.94 0.43 1.80
C VAL A 146 -20.18 1.20 0.50
N ALA A 147 -21.31 1.91 0.39
CA ALA A 147 -21.60 2.75 -0.76
C ALA A 147 -20.52 3.82 -1.00
N HIS A 148 -20.05 4.47 0.08
CA HIS A 148 -18.93 5.41 0.02
C HIS A 148 -17.64 4.73 -0.47
N GLY A 149 -17.33 3.53 0.03
CA GLY A 149 -16.13 2.81 -0.39
C GLY A 149 -16.12 2.46 -1.88
N HIS A 150 -17.26 2.04 -2.43
CA HIS A 150 -17.42 1.83 -3.88
C HIS A 150 -17.33 3.13 -4.68
N ASP A 151 -17.87 4.23 -4.16
CA ASP A 151 -17.78 5.56 -4.79
C ASP A 151 -16.33 6.05 -4.87
N VAL A 152 -15.52 5.86 -3.81
CA VAL A 152 -14.09 6.19 -3.80
C VAL A 152 -13.37 5.51 -4.97
N CYS A 153 -13.56 4.20 -5.16
CA CYS A 153 -12.94 3.48 -6.26
C CYS A 153 -13.43 3.95 -7.62
N THR A 154 -14.73 4.24 -7.73
CA THR A 154 -15.31 4.81 -8.96
C THR A 154 -14.65 6.16 -9.29
N GLN A 155 -14.48 7.05 -8.31
CA GLN A 155 -13.83 8.35 -8.53
C GLN A 155 -12.37 8.20 -9.00
N LEU A 156 -11.62 7.26 -8.43
CA LEU A 156 -10.23 6.98 -8.82
C LEU A 156 -10.13 6.44 -10.26
N GLU A 157 -11.05 5.57 -10.67
CA GLU A 157 -11.13 5.05 -12.04
C GLU A 157 -11.42 6.15 -13.07
N HIS A 158 -12.15 7.19 -12.67
CA HIS A 158 -12.43 8.37 -13.51
C HIS A 158 -11.30 9.42 -13.48
N GLY A 159 -10.14 9.09 -12.90
CA GLY A 159 -8.98 9.98 -12.85
C GLY A 159 -9.04 11.02 -11.72
N GLY A 160 -9.83 10.76 -10.69
CA GLY A 160 -9.80 11.54 -9.45
C GLY A 160 -8.43 11.51 -8.76
N PRO A 161 -8.19 12.42 -7.81
CA PRO A 161 -6.92 12.48 -7.10
C PRO A 161 -6.71 11.22 -6.24
N GLN A 162 -5.52 10.62 -6.29
CA GLN A 162 -5.16 9.44 -5.50
C GLN A 162 -4.83 9.81 -4.04
N GLN A 163 -5.77 10.45 -3.36
CA GLN A 163 -5.64 10.84 -1.97
C GLN A 163 -7.01 10.91 -1.28
N GLY A 164 -7.03 10.73 0.03
CA GLY A 164 -8.26 10.80 0.81
C GLY A 164 -8.02 10.55 2.30
N LEU A 165 -9.09 10.44 3.06
CA LEU A 165 -9.03 10.14 4.50
C LEU A 165 -8.67 8.68 4.75
N LEU A 166 -8.47 8.32 6.02
CA LEU A 166 -8.17 6.94 6.42
C LEU A 166 -9.27 5.96 5.97
N ALA A 167 -10.54 6.36 6.02
CA ALA A 167 -11.65 5.53 5.53
C ALA A 167 -11.53 5.25 4.02
N ASP A 168 -11.13 6.25 3.23
CA ASP A 168 -10.93 6.09 1.78
C ASP A 168 -9.76 5.16 1.48
N ARG A 169 -8.69 5.22 2.29
CA ARG A 169 -7.58 4.27 2.17
C ARG A 169 -8.04 2.83 2.41
N ILE A 170 -8.85 2.61 3.45
CA ILE A 170 -9.41 1.29 3.76
C ILE A 170 -10.32 0.80 2.62
N ALA A 171 -11.07 1.70 1.98
CA ALA A 171 -11.86 1.38 0.80
C ALA A 171 -10.98 0.98 -0.38
N VAL A 172 -9.90 1.71 -0.63
CA VAL A 172 -8.93 1.42 -1.71
C VAL A 172 -8.25 0.06 -1.49
N ASP A 173 -7.85 -0.25 -0.24
CA ASP A 173 -7.27 -1.53 0.11
C ASP A 173 -8.26 -2.71 -0.11
N ALA A 174 -9.56 -2.49 0.10
CA ALA A 174 -10.59 -3.52 -0.01
C ALA A 174 -11.17 -3.71 -1.42
N PHE A 175 -11.44 -2.62 -2.15
CA PHE A 175 -12.25 -2.63 -3.36
C PHE A 175 -11.45 -2.36 -4.65
N CYS A 176 -10.36 -1.58 -4.58
CA CYS A 176 -9.57 -1.21 -5.75
C CYS A 176 -8.05 -1.19 -5.46
N PRO A 177 -7.45 -2.34 -5.13
CA PRO A 177 -6.08 -2.44 -4.64
C PRO A 177 -5.01 -1.98 -5.65
N GLN A 178 -5.36 -1.83 -6.93
CA GLN A 178 -4.50 -1.25 -7.95
C GLN A 178 -4.06 0.19 -7.63
N PHE A 179 -4.84 0.93 -6.83
CA PHE A 179 -4.50 2.30 -6.43
C PHE A 179 -3.69 2.35 -5.12
N ASN A 180 -3.46 1.22 -4.44
CA ASN A 180 -2.80 1.16 -3.12
C ASN A 180 -1.40 1.78 -3.09
N GLN A 181 -0.63 1.67 -4.17
CA GLN A 181 0.75 2.17 -4.18
C GLN A 181 0.83 3.69 -4.26
N GLY A 182 -0.13 4.35 -4.91
CA GLY A 182 -0.15 5.80 -5.10
C GLY A 182 -1.08 6.54 -4.13
N PHE A 183 -1.98 5.84 -3.45
CA PHE A 183 -2.99 6.48 -2.61
C PHE A 183 -2.40 7.06 -1.32
N ARG A 184 -2.44 8.40 -1.20
CA ARG A 184 -1.95 9.15 -0.04
C ARG A 184 -3.07 9.42 0.96
N ILE A 185 -2.82 9.13 2.24
CA ILE A 185 -3.72 9.54 3.32
C ILE A 185 -3.51 11.03 3.62
N LEU A 186 -4.58 11.81 3.59
CA LEU A 186 -4.57 13.22 3.94
C LEU A 186 -4.48 13.39 5.45
N GLU A 187 -3.62 14.32 5.87
CA GLU A 187 -3.46 14.64 7.28
C GLU A 187 -4.62 15.52 7.77
N SER A 188 -5.12 15.24 8.97
CA SER A 188 -6.11 16.09 9.65
C SER A 188 -5.51 16.65 10.93
N ALA A 189 -5.74 17.95 11.17
CA ALA A 189 -5.22 18.64 12.33
C ALA A 189 -6.29 19.53 12.97
N LYS A 190 -6.25 19.63 14.30
CA LYS A 190 -7.03 20.60 15.06
C LYS A 190 -6.19 21.87 15.22
N ILE A 191 -6.63 22.94 14.59
CA ILE A 191 -5.89 24.21 14.54
C ILE A 191 -6.40 25.12 15.64
N SER A 192 -5.46 25.73 16.35
CA SER A 192 -5.72 26.76 17.35
C SER A 192 -5.50 28.14 16.76
N GLY A 193 -6.37 29.08 17.13
CA GLY A 193 -6.31 30.46 16.68
C GLY A 193 -6.45 31.43 17.85
N ILE A 194 -5.79 32.58 17.70
CA ILE A 194 -5.89 33.73 18.59
C ILE A 194 -6.29 34.95 17.77
N PHE A 195 -7.36 35.62 18.19
CA PHE A 195 -7.79 36.90 17.66
C PHE A 195 -7.65 37.96 18.78
N VAL A 196 -6.89 39.02 18.52
CA VAL A 196 -6.65 40.09 19.50
C VAL A 196 -7.25 41.39 18.98
N LEU A 197 -8.14 41.97 19.77
CA LEU A 197 -8.63 43.34 19.60
C LEU A 197 -7.82 44.27 20.51
N THR A 198 -7.28 45.35 19.96
CA THR A 198 -6.46 46.33 20.70
C THR A 198 -7.11 47.72 20.66
N ASP A 199 -7.09 48.41 21.81
CA ASP A 199 -7.49 49.81 21.96
C ASP A 199 -6.38 50.58 22.71
N SER A 200 -5.22 50.74 22.06
CA SER A 200 -4.03 51.30 22.71
C SER A 200 -4.16 52.79 23.04
N VAL A 201 -5.13 53.46 22.39
CA VAL A 201 -5.41 54.89 22.50
C VAL A 201 -6.63 55.22 23.37
N GLY A 202 -7.29 54.21 23.94
CA GLY A 202 -8.43 54.39 24.86
C GLY A 202 -9.65 55.01 24.19
N THR A 203 -9.94 54.60 22.96
CA THR A 203 -11.09 55.08 22.17
C THR A 203 -12.43 54.50 22.62
N GLY A 204 -12.42 53.52 23.53
CA GLY A 204 -13.63 52.80 23.96
C GLY A 204 -13.96 51.62 23.06
N ALA A 205 -13.00 51.10 22.30
CA ALA A 205 -13.19 49.99 21.37
C ALA A 205 -13.29 48.62 22.06
N VAL A 206 -12.89 48.54 23.34
CA VAL A 206 -12.96 47.34 24.18
C VAL A 206 -13.67 47.65 25.48
N GLU A 207 -14.72 46.88 25.78
CA GLU A 207 -15.42 46.92 27.07
C GLU A 207 -15.13 45.65 27.88
N VAL A 208 -14.86 45.84 29.17
CA VAL A 208 -14.57 44.76 30.12
C VAL A 208 -15.74 44.61 31.08
N SER A 209 -16.32 43.41 31.12
CA SER A 209 -17.33 42.99 32.09
C SER A 209 -16.79 41.84 32.93
N GLY A 210 -16.40 42.14 34.17
CA GLY A 210 -15.77 41.18 35.08
C GLY A 210 -14.43 40.68 34.54
N GLN A 211 -14.31 39.38 34.27
CA GLN A 211 -13.11 38.76 33.69
C GLN A 211 -13.19 38.61 32.16
N THR A 212 -14.28 39.06 31.55
CA THR A 212 -14.50 38.95 30.11
C THR A 212 -14.42 40.31 29.45
N CYS A 213 -14.01 40.34 28.19
CA CYS A 213 -14.01 41.54 27.38
C CYS A 213 -14.64 41.26 26.02
N HIS A 214 -15.14 42.31 25.38
CA HIS A 214 -15.70 42.26 24.04
C HIS A 214 -15.47 43.60 23.33
N GLY A 215 -15.66 43.60 22.00
CA GLY A 215 -15.58 44.81 21.22
C GLY A 215 -16.84 45.66 21.38
N THR A 216 -16.65 46.98 21.32
CA THR A 216 -17.70 48.00 21.40
C THR A 216 -17.55 48.99 20.25
N ASP A 217 -18.54 49.88 20.08
CA ASP A 217 -18.60 50.87 19.00
C ASP A 217 -18.35 50.26 17.61
N GLY A 218 -17.29 50.69 16.95
CA GLY A 218 -16.85 50.22 15.64
C GLY A 218 -16.41 48.75 15.63
N TYR A 219 -16.39 48.06 16.77
CA TYR A 219 -16.06 46.65 16.96
C TYR A 219 -17.16 45.86 17.71
N ALA A 220 -18.38 46.41 17.82
CA ALA A 220 -19.50 45.76 18.53
C ALA A 220 -19.93 44.38 17.98
N ASP A 221 -19.46 43.99 16.79
CA ASP A 221 -19.67 42.65 16.22
C ASP A 221 -18.57 41.63 16.58
N VAL A 222 -17.60 42.03 17.41
CA VAL A 222 -16.51 41.19 17.91
C VAL A 222 -16.79 40.79 19.36
N GLY A 223 -17.07 39.50 19.57
CA GLY A 223 -17.37 38.91 20.87
C GLY A 223 -17.30 37.38 20.81
N SER A 224 -17.69 36.71 21.89
CA SER A 224 -17.63 35.23 22.02
C SER A 224 -18.57 34.43 21.12
N SER A 225 -19.37 35.10 20.29
CA SER A 225 -20.24 34.47 19.30
C SER A 225 -19.89 34.87 17.87
N THR A 226 -18.85 35.70 17.67
CA THR A 226 -18.41 36.09 16.33
C THR A 226 -18.00 34.83 15.56
N PRO A 227 -18.59 34.57 14.39
CA PRO A 227 -18.30 33.38 13.63
C PRO A 227 -16.88 33.43 13.08
N VAL A 228 -16.19 32.30 13.14
CA VAL A 228 -14.94 32.07 12.42
C VAL A 228 -15.23 31.00 11.38
N THR A 229 -15.02 31.35 10.11
CA THR A 229 -15.28 30.46 8.98
C THR A 229 -13.97 30.18 8.27
N VAL A 230 -13.79 28.93 7.86
CA VAL A 230 -12.63 28.52 7.05
C VAL A 230 -13.14 28.01 5.71
N LYS A 231 -12.64 28.60 4.63
CA LYS A 231 -12.98 28.25 3.26
C LYS A 231 -11.77 27.74 2.50
N ASN A 232 -11.99 27.03 1.39
CA ASN A 232 -10.95 26.79 0.40
C ASN A 232 -10.83 27.94 -0.61
N GLY A 233 -9.88 27.84 -1.54
CA GLY A 233 -9.68 28.81 -2.62
C GLY A 233 -10.84 28.96 -3.60
N LYS A 234 -11.81 28.04 -3.59
CA LYS A 234 -13.05 28.10 -4.38
C LYS A 234 -14.21 28.78 -3.63
N GLY A 235 -14.00 29.14 -2.37
CA GLY A 235 -15.02 29.75 -1.50
C GLY A 235 -15.94 28.73 -0.81
N GLU A 236 -15.67 27.43 -0.94
CA GLU A 236 -16.44 26.39 -0.23
C GLU A 236 -16.08 26.41 1.25
N VAL A 237 -17.10 26.41 2.11
CA VAL A 237 -16.91 26.37 3.56
C VAL A 237 -16.48 24.97 3.97
N LEU A 238 -15.28 24.86 4.52
CA LEU A 238 -14.71 23.61 5.03
C LEU A 238 -15.13 23.35 6.47
N THR A 239 -15.13 24.41 7.29
CA THR A 239 -15.55 24.35 8.70
C THR A 239 -15.96 25.72 9.21
N SER A 240 -16.67 25.74 10.32
CA SER A 240 -17.03 26.96 11.04
C SER A 240 -17.02 26.72 12.54
N THR A 241 -16.61 27.74 13.27
CA THR A 241 -16.60 27.80 14.73
C THR A 241 -16.97 29.23 15.16
N SER A 242 -16.86 29.55 16.44
CA SER A 242 -16.95 30.92 16.93
C SER A 242 -15.71 31.29 17.74
N LEU A 243 -15.49 32.58 17.92
CA LEU A 243 -14.56 33.05 18.95
C LEU A 243 -14.98 32.50 20.33
N GLY A 244 -14.03 32.20 21.19
CA GLY A 244 -14.29 31.89 22.60
C GLY A 244 -14.55 33.16 23.42
N PRO A 245 -14.74 33.03 24.75
CA PRO A 245 -14.79 34.18 25.64
C PRO A 245 -13.55 35.05 25.50
N GLY A 246 -13.74 36.37 25.37
CA GLY A 246 -12.65 37.32 25.34
C GLY A 246 -12.05 37.50 26.73
N THR A 247 -10.72 37.51 26.84
CA THR A 247 -9.99 37.76 28.08
C THR A 247 -8.98 38.88 27.90
N GLY A 248 -8.85 39.74 28.91
CA GLY A 248 -7.94 40.88 28.86
C GLY A 248 -8.48 42.08 29.64
N ASP A 249 -8.08 43.26 29.21
CA ASP A 249 -8.42 44.55 29.82
C ASP A 249 -8.99 45.52 28.76
N SER A 250 -9.21 46.78 29.14
CA SER A 250 -9.75 47.81 28.25
C SER A 250 -8.80 48.21 27.12
N GLY A 251 -7.51 47.82 27.19
CA GLY A 251 -6.54 48.09 26.14
C GLY A 251 -6.31 46.91 25.20
N THR A 252 -6.57 45.68 25.65
CA THR A 252 -6.43 44.48 24.82
C THR A 252 -7.43 43.40 25.22
N CYS A 253 -8.18 42.89 24.24
CA CYS A 253 -9.09 41.76 24.39
C CYS A 253 -8.70 40.59 23.48
N THR A 254 -8.45 39.43 24.06
CA THR A 254 -7.96 38.24 23.36
C THR A 254 -9.02 37.15 23.33
N PHE A 255 -9.29 36.62 22.14
CA PHE A 255 -10.23 35.54 21.89
C PHE A 255 -9.49 34.33 21.36
N SER A 256 -9.72 33.16 21.96
CA SER A 256 -9.19 31.89 21.47
C SER A 256 -10.26 31.11 20.73
N PHE A 257 -9.88 30.33 19.73
CA PHE A 257 -10.78 29.45 19.00
C PHE A 257 -10.03 28.24 18.46
N THR A 258 -10.76 27.17 18.15
CA THR A 258 -10.19 26.00 17.49
C THR A 258 -11.13 25.45 16.43
N PHE A 259 -10.57 24.88 15.38
CA PHE A 259 -11.34 24.24 14.31
C PHE A 259 -10.55 23.07 13.69
N PRO A 260 -11.21 22.00 13.24
CA PRO A 260 -10.56 20.91 12.51
C PRO A 260 -10.39 21.27 11.02
N ILE A 261 -9.25 20.95 10.43
CA ILE A 261 -9.05 20.96 8.97
C ILE A 261 -8.29 19.71 8.51
N THR A 262 -8.45 19.40 7.23
CA THR A 262 -7.76 18.31 6.54
C THR A 262 -6.95 18.91 5.40
N GLU A 263 -5.75 18.38 5.15
CA GLU A 263 -4.90 18.69 4.00
C GLU A 263 -5.66 18.46 2.68
N GLY A 264 -5.18 19.04 1.59
CA GLY A 264 -5.69 18.78 0.23
C GLY A 264 -6.36 19.98 -0.43
N GLN A 265 -6.40 21.13 0.23
CA GLN A 265 -6.79 22.40 -0.37
C GLN A 265 -5.55 23.21 -0.75
N ASP A 266 -5.62 23.94 -1.86
CA ASP A 266 -4.53 24.82 -2.32
C ASP A 266 -4.28 25.98 -1.34
N VAL A 267 -5.35 26.48 -0.72
CA VAL A 267 -5.33 27.57 0.27
C VAL A 267 -6.50 27.42 1.25
N TYR A 268 -6.26 27.81 2.49
CA TYR A 268 -7.26 27.91 3.55
C TYR A 268 -7.47 29.38 3.89
N VAL A 269 -8.69 29.86 3.68
CA VAL A 269 -9.07 31.24 3.93
C VAL A 269 -9.85 31.30 5.23
N VAL A 270 -9.24 31.88 6.27
CA VAL A 270 -9.85 32.07 7.59
C VAL A 270 -10.47 33.46 7.66
N SER A 271 -11.76 33.55 7.96
CA SER A 271 -12.49 34.81 8.15
C SER A 271 -13.03 34.90 9.57
N VAL A 272 -12.84 36.05 10.23
CA VAL A 272 -13.42 36.34 11.55
C VAL A 272 -14.53 37.37 11.38
N GLY A 273 -15.78 36.93 11.49
CA GLY A 273 -16.96 37.76 11.25
C GLY A 273 -16.89 38.45 9.89
N ARG A 274 -16.89 39.79 9.91
CA ARG A 274 -16.76 40.65 8.72
C ARG A 274 -15.42 41.41 8.70
N ARG A 275 -14.45 40.98 9.51
CA ARG A 275 -13.20 41.72 9.80
C ARG A 275 -12.02 41.35 8.90
N GLY A 276 -12.31 40.72 7.77
CA GLY A 276 -11.33 40.35 6.76
C GLY A 276 -11.16 38.85 6.61
N GLU A 277 -10.39 38.48 5.58
CA GLU A 277 -10.05 37.12 5.21
C GLU A 277 -8.53 36.97 5.17
N PHE A 278 -8.02 35.89 5.74
CA PHE A 278 -6.59 35.61 5.87
C PHE A 278 -6.27 34.27 5.22
N SER A 279 -5.34 34.25 4.28
CA SER A 279 -4.98 33.06 3.52
C SER A 279 -3.78 32.35 4.13
N TYR A 280 -3.88 31.03 4.29
CA TYR A 280 -2.84 30.17 4.84
C TYR A 280 -2.67 28.89 4.02
N SER A 281 -1.47 28.31 4.05
CA SER A 281 -1.26 26.91 3.68
C SER A 281 -1.62 25.97 4.85
N PHE A 282 -1.85 24.69 4.56
CA PHE A 282 -2.05 23.67 5.60
C PHE A 282 -0.88 23.63 6.59
N GLU A 283 0.36 23.69 6.09
CA GLU A 283 1.56 23.65 6.92
C GLU A 283 1.65 24.85 7.85
N GLN A 284 1.31 26.06 7.38
CA GLN A 284 1.28 27.26 8.21
C GLN A 284 0.28 27.13 9.36
N LEU A 285 -0.95 26.68 9.05
CA LEU A 285 -1.98 26.46 10.07
C LEU A 285 -1.53 25.42 11.10
N ARG A 286 -0.97 24.30 10.64
CA ARG A 286 -0.51 23.21 11.51
C ARG A 286 0.64 23.63 12.43
N SER A 287 1.58 24.42 11.92
CA SER A 287 2.81 24.79 12.65
C SER A 287 2.66 26.02 13.55
N HIS A 288 1.91 27.04 13.11
CA HIS A 288 1.84 28.33 13.79
C HIS A 288 0.42 28.71 14.25
N GLY A 289 -0.60 27.97 13.82
CA GLY A 289 -1.99 28.31 14.07
C GLY A 289 -2.43 29.58 13.33
N VAL A 290 -3.46 30.22 13.87
CA VAL A 290 -3.96 31.52 13.38
C VAL A 290 -3.64 32.60 14.40
N GLN A 291 -3.04 33.69 13.96
CA GLN A 291 -2.82 34.88 14.79
C GLN A 291 -3.27 36.11 14.03
N VAL A 292 -4.33 36.76 14.54
CA VAL A 292 -4.90 37.97 13.95
C VAL A 292 -4.96 39.05 15.01
N ARG A 293 -4.52 40.25 14.65
CA ARG A 293 -4.62 41.44 15.50
C ARG A 293 -5.38 42.53 14.75
N LEU A 294 -6.32 43.16 15.43
CA LEU A 294 -7.16 44.23 14.91
C LEU A 294 -7.23 45.38 15.91
N GLY A 295 -7.31 46.61 15.42
CA GLY A 295 -7.31 47.81 16.26
C GLY A 295 -6.04 48.64 16.06
N ARG A 296 -5.93 49.74 16.81
CA ARG A 296 -4.75 50.60 16.87
C ARG A 296 -4.22 50.65 18.29
#